data_AF-A0A7G2IMB2-F1
#
_entry.id   AF-A0A7G2IMB2-F1
#
_cell.length_a   1.000
_cell.length_b   1.000
_cell.length_c   1.000
_cell.angle_alpha   90.00
_cell.angle_beta   90.00
_cell.angle_gamma   90.00
#
_symmetry.space_group_name_H-M   'P 1'
#
loop_
_entity.id
_entity.type
_entity.pdbx_description
1 polymer ?
#
loop_
_entity_poly.entity_id
_entity_poly.type
_entity_poly.pdbx_seq_one_letter_code
_entity_poly.pdbx_strand_id
1 'polypeptide(L)' 'MDNVFDKRLWREGNAQTTGDIVTGNYMAGAGAHTYNEPGRTWFMSVNTHF' A
#
# COMPACT_ATOMS: atom_id res chain seq x y z
N MET A 1 -19.71 -1.24 -0.17
CA MET A 1 -18.89 -0.18 0.43
C MET A 1 -17.85 -0.86 1.29
N ASP A 2 -16.57 -0.60 1.03
CA ASP A 2 -15.45 -1.19 1.77
C ASP A 2 -14.68 -0.12 2.54
N ASN A 3 -14.00 -0.55 3.61
CA ASN A 3 -13.22 0.28 4.54
C ASN A 3 -14.03 1.44 5.16
N VAL A 4 -15.05 1.09 5.97
CA VAL A 4 -16.02 2.02 6.60
C VAL A 4 -15.39 2.99 7.60
N PHE A 5 -14.14 2.82 7.99
CA PHE A 5 -13.44 3.79 8.85
C PHE A 5 -12.26 4.47 8.14
N ASP A 6 -12.13 4.28 6.83
CA ASP A 6 -11.05 4.85 6.02
C ASP A 6 -9.65 4.61 6.61
N LYS A 7 -9.41 3.42 7.18
CA LYS A 7 -8.10 3.05 7.71
C LYS A 7 -7.18 2.72 6.53
N ARG A 8 -6.05 3.42 6.43
CA ARG A 8 -5.09 3.27 5.32
C ARG A 8 -3.74 2.79 5.79
N LEU A 9 -3.06 2.08 4.89
CA LEU A 9 -1.65 1.73 4.96
C LEU A 9 -0.98 2.19 3.67
N TRP A 10 0.28 2.62 3.77
CA TRP A 10 1.08 3.04 2.64
C TRP A 10 2.30 2.15 2.49
N ARG A 11 2.63 1.81 1.24
CA ARG A 11 3.90 1.19 0.89
C ARG A 11 5.01 2.23 0.98
N GLU A 12 6.03 1.94 1.78
CA GLU A 12 7.18 2.83 2.00
C GLU A 12 8.43 2.36 1.24
N GLY A 13 8.43 1.14 0.71
CA GLY A 13 9.56 0.59 -0.04
C GLY A 13 9.60 -0.93 -0.02
N ASN A 14 10.77 -1.49 -0.35
CA ASN A 14 11.02 -2.92 -0.19
C ASN A 14 11.23 -3.28 1.28
N ALA A 15 11.03 -4.54 1.66
CA ALA A 15 11.16 -4.97 3.05
C ALA A 15 12.56 -4.72 3.63
N GLN A 16 13.60 -4.90 2.81
CA GLN A 16 15.00 -4.74 3.18
C GLN A 16 15.60 -3.49 2.53
N THR A 17 16.63 -2.94 3.19
CA THR A 17 17.44 -1.82 2.67
C THR A 17 18.11 -2.22 1.37
N THR A 18 18.17 -1.28 0.43
CA THR A 18 18.99 -1.40 -0.78
C THR A 18 20.02 -0.28 -0.83
N GLY A 19 21.17 -0.56 -1.43
CA GLY A 19 22.32 0.34 -1.46
C GLY A 19 23.21 0.19 -0.22
N ASP A 20 24.09 1.17 -0.04
CA ASP A 20 25.15 1.11 0.97
C ASP A 20 25.08 2.32 1.91
N ILE A 21 24.93 2.02 3.20
CA ILE A 21 24.85 3.02 4.27
C ILE A 21 26.15 3.80 4.40
N VAL A 22 27.30 3.17 4.12
CA VAL A 22 28.62 3.79 4.30
C VAL A 22 28.87 4.85 3.23
N THR A 23 28.47 4.58 1.99
CA THR A 23 28.59 5.55 0.88
C THR A 23 27.43 6.56 0.82
N GLY A 24 26.40 6.41 1.66
CA GLY A 24 25.25 7.32 1.72
C GLY A 24 24.22 7.13 0.61
N ASN A 25 24.50 6.26 -0.37
CA ASN A 25 23.61 5.93 -1.47
C ASN A 25 22.76 4.70 -1.09
N TYR A 26 21.76 4.91 -0.24
CA TYR A 26 20.85 3.84 0.18
C TYR A 26 19.40 4.28 0.29
N MET A 27 18.49 3.30 0.20
CA MET A 27 17.08 3.43 0.58
C MET A 27 16.82 2.45 1.71
N ALA A 28 16.45 2.96 2.89
CA ALA A 28 16.15 2.13 4.05
C ALA A 28 14.98 1.17 3.76
N GLY A 29 15.08 -0.06 4.27
CA GLY A 29 13.98 -1.02 4.17
C GLY A 29 12.75 -0.57 4.95
N ALA A 30 11.58 -0.79 4.37
CA ALA A 30 10.27 -0.44 4.93
C ALA A 30 9.73 -1.49 5.93
N GLY A 31 10.48 -2.57 6.20
CA GLY A 31 10.01 -3.66 7.05
C GLY A 31 8.72 -4.29 6.51
N ALA A 32 7.64 -4.23 7.29
CA ALA A 32 6.33 -4.79 6.91
C ALA A 32 5.46 -3.83 6.08
N HIS A 33 5.86 -2.56 5.90
CA HIS A 33 5.10 -1.54 5.16
C HIS A 33 5.32 -1.65 3.64
N THR A 34 4.98 -2.80 3.07
CA THR A 34 5.31 -3.15 1.67
C THR A 34 4.13 -3.11 0.71
N TYR A 35 2.94 -2.78 1.18
CA TYR A 35 1.72 -2.70 0.37
C TYR A 35 0.85 -1.50 0.76
N ASN A 36 -0.10 -1.17 -0.12
CA ASN A 36 -1.10 -0.15 0.13
C ASN A 36 -2.42 -0.82 0.54
N GLU A 37 -3.01 -0.36 1.64
CA GLU A 37 -4.40 -0.67 1.97
C GLU A 37 -5.27 0.49 1.47
N PRO A 38 -6.18 0.26 0.51
CA PRO A 38 -6.99 1.32 -0.05
C PRO A 38 -7.89 1.95 1.00
N GLY A 39 -8.16 3.25 0.83
CA GLY A 39 -9.15 3.95 1.64
C GLY A 39 -10.58 3.46 1.41
N ARG A 40 -11.53 4.17 2.03
CA ARG A 40 -12.96 3.91 1.83
C ARG A 40 -13.35 3.94 0.35
N THR A 41 -13.99 2.86 -0.11
CA THR A 41 -14.43 2.73 -1.51
C THR A 41 -15.90 2.36 -1.60
N TRP A 42 -16.65 3.07 -2.45
CA TRP A 42 -18.05 2.77 -2.74
C TRP A 42 -18.15 2.05 -4.09
N PHE A 43 -19.00 1.03 -4.17
CA PHE A 43 -19.23 0.27 -5.39
C PHE A 43 -20.74 0.04 -5.57
N MET A 44 -21.18 0.00 -6.84
CA MET A 44 -22.54 -0.34 -7.25
C MET A 44 -22.43 -1.19 -8.52
N SER A 45 -23.24 -2.25 -8.61
CA SER A 45 -23.31 -3.10 -9.79
C SER A 45 -24.77 -3.41 -10.10
N VAL A 46 -25.16 -3.27 -11.37
CA VAL A 46 -26.46 -3.67 -11.90
C VAL A 46 -26.20 -4.47 -13.16
N ASN A 47 -26.65 -5.72 -13.18
CA ASN A 47 -26.50 -6.62 -14.32
C ASN A 47 -27.90 -7.10 -14.73
N THR A 48 -28.29 -6.83 -15.98
CA THR A 48 -29.58 -7.24 -16.55
C THR A 48 -29.35 -8.17 -17.73
N HIS A 49 -30.05 -9.31 -17.75
CA HIS A 49 -30.03 -10.27 -18.84
C HIS A 49 -31.48 -10.56 -19.27
N PHE A 50 -31.65 -10.87 -20.56
CA PHE A 50 -32.86 -11.43 -21.14
C PHE A 50 -32.52 -12.69 -21.94
#